data_AF-A0A7C3KYE0-F1
#
_entry.id   AF-A0A7C3KYE0-F1
#
_cell.length_a   1.000
_cell.length_b   1.000
_cell.length_c   1.000
_cell.angle_alpha   90.00
_cell.angle_beta   90.00
_cell.angle_gamma   90.00
#
_symmetry.space_group_name_H-M   'P 1'
#
loop_
_entity.id
_entity.type
_entity.pdbx_description
1 polymer ?
#
loop_
_entity_poly.entity_id
_entity_poly.type
_entity_poly.pdbx_seq_one_letter_code
_entity_poly.pdbx_strand_id
1 'polypeptide(L)'
;MNEQDFQAKLGDLIEQIGKLPEGERGPLEKLAAETAHRHDKMKKTIADLQDSLDYLRLSIKYLVFDLEATRRENQYLRKLLDSQTNRGEEGGEEHRD
;
A
#
# COMPACT_ATOMS: atom_id res chain seq x y z
N MET A 1 7.89 20.44 -6.29
CA MET A 1 8.27 21.35 -5.20
C MET A 1 8.47 20.49 -3.98
N ASN A 2 9.67 20.46 -3.39
CA ASN A 2 9.92 19.66 -2.20
C ASN A 2 9.40 20.39 -0.95
N GLU A 3 9.32 19.71 0.19
CA GLU A 3 8.83 20.31 1.45
C GLU A 3 9.64 21.53 1.87
N GLN A 4 10.97 21.48 1.70
CA GLN A 4 11.86 22.57 2.09
C GLN A 4 11.59 23.83 1.26
N ASP A 5 11.35 23.68 -0.04
CA ASP A 5 10.98 24.79 -0.93
C ASP A 5 9.66 25.42 -0.49
N PHE A 6 8.69 24.61 -0.04
CA PHE A 6 7.38 25.10 0.40
C PHE A 6 7.49 25.88 1.69
N GLN A 7 8.20 25.33 2.68
CA GLN A 7 8.43 26.00 3.96
C GLN A 7 9.22 27.29 3.79
N ALA A 8 10.24 27.30 2.92
CA ALA A 8 11.00 28.51 2.60
C ALA A 8 10.11 29.60 2.02
N LYS A 9 9.33 29.29 0.97
CA LYS A 9 8.44 30.29 0.33
C LYS A 9 7.31 30.74 1.25
N LEU A 10 6.80 29.86 2.11
CA LEU A 10 5.78 30.22 3.10
C LEU A 10 6.37 31.15 4.17
N GLY A 11 7.59 30.89 4.62
CA GLY A 11 8.33 31.78 5.52
C GLY A 11 8.55 33.16 4.91
N ASP A 12 9.03 33.22 3.66
CA ASP A 12 9.22 34.47 2.91
C ASP A 12 7.90 35.25 2.76
N LEU A 13 6.79 34.55 2.52
CA LEU A 13 5.46 35.15 2.41
C LEU A 13 5.00 35.74 3.74
N ILE A 14 5.18 35.03 4.85
CA ILE A 14 4.84 35.52 6.19
C ILE A 14 5.69 36.75 6.54
N GLU A 15 6.98 36.74 6.22
CA GLU A 15 7.87 37.89 6.44
C GLU A 15 7.41 39.12 5.63
N GLN A 16 6.97 38.92 4.38
CA GLN A 16 6.44 39.99 3.54
C GLN A 16 5.13 40.55 4.08
N ILE A 17 4.23 39.70 4.60
CA ILE A 17 2.98 40.14 5.23
C ILE A 17 3.28 41.01 6.46
N GLY A 18 4.30 40.66 7.26
CA GLY A 18 4.73 41.45 8.42
C GLY A 18 5.22 42.86 8.08
N LYS A 19 5.59 43.14 6.81
CA LYS A 19 6.02 44.47 6.34
C LYS A 19 4.86 45.37 5.89
N LEU A 20 3.65 44.84 5.74
CA LEU A 20 2.46 45.60 5.33
C LEU A 20 1.93 46.49 6.47
N PRO A 21 1.10 47.52 6.21
CA PRO A 21 0.41 48.27 7.26
C PRO A 21 -0.56 47.38 8.07
N GLU A 22 -0.74 47.64 9.37
CA GLU A 22 -1.54 46.78 10.27
C GLU A 22 -2.98 46.51 9.78
N GLY A 23 -3.59 47.45 9.06
CA GLY A 23 -4.95 47.31 8.53
C GLY A 23 -5.12 46.22 7.45
N GLU A 24 -4.02 45.79 6.80
CA GLU A 24 -4.06 44.83 5.68
C GLU A 24 -3.50 43.45 6.05
N ARG A 25 -2.88 43.30 7.24
CA ARG A 25 -2.20 42.05 7.66
C ARG A 25 -3.16 40.91 7.98
N GLY A 26 -4.21 41.18 8.74
CA GLY A 26 -5.08 40.14 9.32
C GLY A 26 -5.65 39.13 8.31
N PRO A 27 -6.24 39.55 7.18
CA PRO A 27 -6.75 38.63 6.17
C PRO A 27 -5.65 37.78 5.51
N LEU A 28 -4.47 38.35 5.27
CA LEU A 28 -3.35 37.68 4.62
C LEU A 28 -2.66 36.67 5.55
N GLU A 29 -2.46 37.03 6.82
CA GLU A 29 -1.94 36.11 7.84
C GLU A 29 -2.86 34.89 8.00
N LYS A 30 -4.18 35.14 8.03
CA LYS A 30 -5.17 34.06 8.09
C LYS A 30 -5.08 33.14 6.87
N LEU A 31 -4.96 33.69 5.66
CA LEU A 31 -4.84 32.91 4.43
C LEU A 31 -3.54 32.10 4.39
N ALA A 32 -2.43 32.67 4.85
CA ALA A 32 -1.15 31.97 4.95
C ALA A 32 -1.24 30.80 5.94
N ALA A 33 -1.84 31.01 7.11
CA ALA A 33 -2.06 29.98 8.12
C ALA A 33 -2.98 28.85 7.61
N GLU A 34 -4.08 29.20 6.93
CA GLU A 34 -4.96 28.21 6.30
C GLU A 34 -4.24 27.38 5.24
N THR A 35 -3.38 28.01 4.44
CA THR A 35 -2.61 27.35 3.39
C THR A 35 -1.60 26.38 3.98
N ALA A 36 -0.88 26.79 5.04
CA ALA A 36 0.02 25.94 5.79
C ALA A 36 -0.70 24.71 6.36
N HIS A 37 -1.86 24.93 6.98
CA HIS A 37 -2.65 23.86 7.58
C HIS A 37 -3.19 22.86 6.53
N ARG A 38 -3.67 23.36 5.38
CA ARG A 38 -4.10 22.50 4.27
C ARG A 38 -2.95 21.67 3.72
N HIS A 39 -1.76 22.27 3.60
CA HIS A 39 -0.57 21.56 3.14
C HIS A 39 -0.17 20.43 4.10
N ASP A 40 -0.15 20.70 5.40
CA ASP A 40 0.15 19.70 6.43
C ASP A 40 -0.86 18.54 6.44
N LYS A 41 -2.16 18.87 6.34
CA LYS A 41 -3.21 17.85 6.22
C LYS A 41 -3.04 16.98 4.98
N MET A 42 -2.75 17.60 3.83
CA MET A 42 -2.52 16.87 2.58
C MET A 42 -1.32 15.93 2.70
N LYS A 43 -0.21 16.39 3.30
CA LYS A 43 0.98 15.58 3.56
C LYS A 43 0.66 14.37 4.43
N LYS A 44 -0.09 14.57 5.51
CA LYS A 44 -0.53 13.48 6.37
C LYS A 44 -1.36 12.46 5.61
N THR A 45 -2.34 12.90 4.82
CA THR A 45 -3.16 12.01 3.99
C THR A 45 -2.32 11.22 2.98
N ILE A 46 -1.32 11.84 2.36
CA ILE A 46 -0.42 11.14 1.44
C ILE A 46 0.40 10.06 2.18
N ALA A 47 0.92 10.38 3.38
CA ALA A 47 1.64 9.41 4.19
C ALA A 47 0.73 8.22 4.58
N ASP A 48 -0.48 8.49 5.07
CA ASP A 48 -1.45 7.44 5.43
C ASP A 48 -1.81 6.55 4.21
N LEU A 49 -1.91 7.14 3.02
CA LEU A 49 -2.14 6.40 1.77
C LEU A 49 -0.92 5.54 1.37
N GLN A 50 0.29 6.05 1.56
CA GLN A 50 1.52 5.29 1.31
C GLN A 50 1.60 4.08 2.24
N ASP A 51 1.33 4.25 3.53
CA ASP A 51 1.30 3.17 4.51
C ASP A 51 0.24 2.12 4.14
N SER A 52 -0.94 2.57 3.70
CA SER A 52 -2.01 1.68 3.24
C SER A 52 -1.63 0.88 1.99
N LEU A 53 -0.91 1.50 1.04
CA LEU A 53 -0.41 0.84 -0.16
C LEU A 53 0.70 -0.18 0.17
N ASP A 54 1.58 0.14 1.11
CA ASP A 54 2.61 -0.79 1.56
C ASP A 54 2.02 -1.98 2.31
N TYR A 55 1.00 -1.75 3.15
CA TYR A 55 0.23 -2.82 3.75
C TYR A 55 -0.43 -3.70 2.69
N LEU A 56 -1.14 -3.10 1.72
CA LEU A 56 -1.80 -3.84 0.65
C LEU A 56 -0.78 -4.66 -0.18
N ARG A 57 0.37 -4.07 -0.49
CA ARG A 57 1.46 -4.76 -1.20
C ARG A 57 1.93 -5.98 -0.42
N LEU A 58 2.08 -5.88 0.89
CA LEU A 58 2.43 -7.01 1.74
C LEU A 58 1.32 -8.08 1.76
N SER A 59 0.06 -7.68 1.91
CA SER A 59 -1.08 -8.59 1.87
C SER A 59 -1.16 -9.37 0.56
N ILE A 60 -0.89 -8.72 -0.58
CA ILE A 60 -0.84 -9.39 -1.88
C ILE A 60 0.30 -10.42 -1.93
N LYS A 61 1.50 -10.10 -1.41
CA LYS A 61 2.60 -11.06 -1.35
C LYS A 61 2.22 -12.31 -0.58
N TYR A 62 1.55 -12.17 0.56
CA TYR A 62 1.07 -13.31 1.34
C TYR A 62 0.00 -14.10 0.59
N LEU A 63 -0.98 -13.43 -0.01
CA LEU A 63 -2.04 -14.10 -0.75
C LEU A 63 -1.48 -14.93 -1.92
N VAL A 64 -0.52 -14.38 -2.66
CA VAL A 64 0.14 -15.10 -3.77
C VAL A 64 0.97 -16.27 -3.24
N PHE A 65 1.64 -16.11 -2.10
CA PHE A 65 2.41 -17.19 -1.47
C PHE A 65 1.49 -18.35 -1.05
N ASP A 66 0.39 -18.04 -0.36
CA ASP A 66 -0.59 -19.04 0.09
C ASP A 66 -1.27 -19.74 -1.09
N LEU A 67 -1.57 -19.00 -2.16
CA LEU A 67 -2.12 -19.55 -3.40
C LEU A 67 -1.15 -20.54 -4.06
N GLU A 68 0.15 -20.23 -4.08
CA GLU A 68 1.16 -21.16 -4.63
C GLU A 68 1.34 -22.40 -3.72
N ALA A 69 1.29 -22.24 -2.41
CA ALA A 69 1.34 -23.35 -1.46
C ALA A 69 0.17 -24.32 -1.66
N THR A 70 -1.06 -23.80 -1.71
CA THR A 70 -2.27 -24.60 -1.96
C THR A 70 -2.29 -25.23 -3.35
N ARG A 71 -1.75 -24.55 -4.38
CA ARG A 71 -1.59 -25.13 -5.72
C ARG A 71 -0.65 -26.34 -5.72
N ARG A 72 0.50 -26.23 -5.04
CA ARG A 72 1.48 -27.33 -4.92
C ARG A 72 0.91 -28.50 -4.13
N GLU A 73 0.21 -28.23 -3.04
CA GLU A 73 -0.45 -29.24 -2.23
C GLU A 73 -1.50 -30.00 -3.06
N ASN A 74 -2.36 -29.30 -3.81
CA ASN A 74 -3.35 -29.93 -4.68
C ASN A 74 -2.70 -30.85 -5.73
N GLN A 75 -1.61 -30.39 -6.36
CA GLN A 75 -0.85 -31.20 -7.32
C GLN A 75 -0.26 -32.46 -6.68
N TYR A 76 0.29 -32.35 -5.47
CA TYR A 76 0.82 -33.48 -4.72
C TYR A 76 -0.27 -34.50 -4.38
N LEU A 77 -1.42 -34.03 -3.89
CA LEU A 77 -2.56 -34.89 -3.56
C LEU A 77 -3.12 -35.62 -4.79
N ARG A 78 -3.23 -34.95 -5.94
CA ARG A 78 -3.65 -35.59 -7.21
C ARG A 78 -2.71 -36.71 -7.62
N LYS A 79 -1.38 -36.47 -7.58
CA LYS A 79 -0.39 -37.51 -7.88
C LYS A 79 -0.50 -38.71 -6.93
N LEU A 80 -0.79 -38.47 -5.66
CA LEU A 80 -0.98 -39.54 -4.68
C LEU A 80 -2.22 -40.39 -5.02
N LEU A 81 -3.33 -39.75 -5.39
CA LEU A 81 -4.55 -40.44 -5.83
C LEU A 81 -4.31 -41.27 -7.10
N ASP A 82 -3.68 -40.68 -8.12
CA ASP A 82 -3.37 -41.39 -9.38
C ASP A 82 -2.49 -42.64 -9.10
N SER A 83 -1.50 -42.51 -8.20
CA SER A 83 -0.63 -43.63 -7.81
C SER A 83 -1.33 -44.73 -6.99
N GLN A 84 -2.43 -44.40 -6.30
CA GLN A 84 -3.25 -45.38 -5.59
C GLN A 84 -4.19 -46.10 -6.56
N THR A 85 -4.80 -45.38 -7.50
CA THR A 85 -5.66 -45.97 -8.55
C THR A 85 -4.89 -46.96 -9.41
N ASN A 86 -3.69 -46.61 -9.93
CA ASN A 86 -2.88 -47.53 -10.73
C ASN A 86 -2.50 -48.82 -9.96
N ARG A 87 -2.20 -48.71 -8.66
CA ARG A 87 -1.91 -49.89 -7.81
C ARG A 87 -3.13 -50.80 -7.60
N GLY A 88 -4.34 -50.24 -7.64
CA GLY A 88 -5.58 -51.01 -7.56
C GLY A 88 -5.92 -51.76 -8.84
N GLU A 89 -5.49 -51.25 -10.00
CA GLU A 89 -5.71 -51.89 -11.30
C GLU A 89 -4.71 -53.03 -11.57
N GLU A 90 -3.42 -52.86 -11.25
CA GLU A 90 -2.41 -53.91 -11.40
C GLU A 90 -2.69 -55.15 -10.51
N GLY A 91 -3.24 -54.95 -9.30
CA GLY A 91 -3.63 -56.05 -8.41
C GLY A 91 -4.93 -56.78 -8.82
N GLY A 92 -5.68 -56.25 -9.79
CA GLY A 92 -6.91 -56.85 -10.30
C GLY A 92 -6.71 -57.78 -11.51
N GLU A 93 -5.60 -57.62 -12.23
CA GLU A 93 -5.26 -58.43 -13.41
C GLU A 93 -4.53 -59.74 -13.03
N GLU A 94 -3.75 -59.78 -11.94
CA GLU A 94 -3.06 -61.00 -11.48
C GLU A 94 -4.02 -62.12 -10.97
N HIS A 95 -5.31 -61.83 -10.78
CA HIS A 95 -6.28 -62.79 -10.26
C HIS A 95 -7.23 -63.38 -11.33
N ARG A 96 -6.97 -63.14 -12.62
CA ARG A 96 -7.72 -63.72 -13.74
C ARG A 96 -6.81 -64.57 -14.64
N ASP A 97 -6.30 -65.68 -14.12
CA ASP A 97 -5.82 -66.83 -14.91
C ASP A 97 -6.03 -68.13 -14.11
#